data_AF-A0A2T1DPH4-F1
#
_entry.id   AF-A0A2T1DPH4-F1
#
_cell.length_a   1.000
_cell.length_b   1.000
_cell.length_c   1.000
_cell.angle_alpha   90.00
_cell.angle_beta   90.00
_cell.angle_gamma   90.00
#
_symmetry.space_group_name_H-M   'P 1'
#
loop_
_entity.id
_entity.type
_entity.pdbx_description
1 polymer ?
#
loop_
_entity_poly.entity_id
_entity_poly.type
_entity_poly.pdbx_seq_one_letter_code
_entity_poly.pdbx_strand_id
1 'polypeptide(L)'
;MTTLTTTFDIPAKILEGLMNGSYERVGGIVRDAVTKQIVMWLREPRHSPIPSPVTLPLNPVTGALSLVVSVVNAGVSMHGLNQVNGKLDGMSQQIGTIAQTVQRMEGVLQVTSAASILNLGVSAAGFAVILHRLNELEKRLQKSQEILSKINHKIDLGYYANFRAALDLAHSAFTMSSPENRKNCALQAINRFLEAEHIYADYVDQELEKKSQIADEYLLTLSLAYLAEARCYLELEEFDTALQRFKEGSVKIRSRICRYIELLLTSNPAAYLHPQLKEQIDLRRLTKIYQWIDPTLDEATVFELQRENLYNLDKEQSIVSGYKWVASLPDAIVMSTEVKGTIFGNKEETKEEAMKRLPQVFEVMESMVETNQRFEAYQLEIQALAQLGMSFHEWSNLSATESQPENMNLMYILPSEPLSL
;
A
#
# COMPACT_ATOMS: atom_id res chain seq x y z
N MET A 1 -30.33 -13.11 9.01
CA MET A 1 -29.50 -12.50 7.95
C MET A 1 -28.61 -11.48 8.63
N THR A 2 -27.30 -11.58 8.46
CA THR A 2 -26.34 -10.61 9.00
C THR A 2 -26.61 -9.25 8.33
N THR A 3 -26.85 -8.22 9.13
CA THR A 3 -27.10 -6.87 8.61
C THR A 3 -25.78 -6.08 8.59
N LEU A 4 -25.58 -5.23 7.59
CA LEU A 4 -24.42 -4.34 7.51
C LEU A 4 -24.76 -2.96 8.05
N THR A 5 -23.85 -2.38 8.81
CA THR A 5 -23.90 -0.99 9.28
C THR A 5 -22.72 -0.22 8.68
N THR A 6 -22.98 0.97 8.15
CA THR A 6 -21.97 1.83 7.54
C THR A 6 -21.83 3.12 8.36
N THR A 7 -20.61 3.52 8.70
CA THR A 7 -20.33 4.71 9.51
C THR A 7 -19.00 5.36 9.11
N PHE A 8 -18.81 6.63 9.46
CA PHE A 8 -17.53 7.32 9.35
C PHE A 8 -16.67 7.22 10.61
N ASP A 9 -17.22 6.75 11.74
CA ASP A 9 -16.50 6.65 13.01
C ASP A 9 -16.11 5.19 13.30
N ILE A 10 -14.87 4.97 13.74
CA ILE A 10 -14.43 3.64 14.17
C ILE A 10 -15.06 3.34 15.53
N PRO A 11 -15.78 2.21 15.70
CA PRO A 11 -16.34 1.88 17.00
C PRO A 11 -15.26 1.65 18.06
N ALA A 12 -15.48 2.16 19.27
CA ALA A 12 -14.52 2.09 20.37
C ALA A 12 -14.01 0.66 20.66
N LYS A 13 -14.87 -0.36 20.54
CA LYS A 13 -14.48 -1.76 20.71
C LYS A 13 -13.48 -2.24 19.66
N ILE A 14 -13.61 -1.79 18.42
CA ILE A 14 -12.67 -2.11 17.33
C ILE A 14 -11.32 -1.44 17.60
N LEU A 15 -11.36 -0.18 18.01
CA LEU A 15 -10.16 0.55 18.40
C LEU A 15 -9.41 -0.12 19.56
N GLU A 16 -10.12 -0.45 20.64
CA GLU A 16 -9.54 -1.15 21.79
C GLU A 16 -8.91 -2.49 21.38
N GLY A 17 -9.60 -3.24 20.51
CA GLY A 17 -9.08 -4.51 20.01
C GLY A 17 -7.81 -4.37 19.17
N LEU A 18 -7.70 -3.31 18.36
CA LEU A 18 -6.48 -3.00 17.63
C LEU A 18 -5.35 -2.57 18.58
N MET A 19 -5.66 -1.81 19.64
CA MET A 19 -4.68 -1.33 20.62
C MET A 19 -4.08 -2.46 21.45
N ASN A 20 -4.90 -3.43 21.84
CA ASN A 20 -4.46 -4.56 22.66
C ASN A 20 -4.00 -5.77 21.82
N GLY A 21 -4.09 -5.69 20.49
CA GLY A 21 -3.66 -6.74 19.55
C GLY A 21 -4.62 -7.91 19.40
N SER A 22 -5.82 -7.86 19.99
CA SER A 22 -6.87 -8.87 19.75
C SER A 22 -7.44 -8.76 18.33
N TYR A 23 -7.37 -7.58 17.72
CA TYR A 23 -7.69 -7.36 16.30
C TYR A 23 -6.44 -6.95 15.52
N GLU A 24 -6.40 -7.34 14.25
CA GLU A 24 -5.37 -6.97 13.30
C GLU A 24 -6.00 -6.35 12.04
N ARG A 25 -5.29 -5.38 11.43
CA ARG A 25 -5.64 -4.84 10.11
C ARG A 25 -4.83 -5.55 9.04
N VAL A 26 -5.51 -6.02 7.99
CA VAL A 26 -4.89 -6.61 6.81
C VAL A 26 -5.51 -5.96 5.58
N GLY A 27 -4.77 -5.05 4.94
CA GLY A 27 -5.29 -4.29 3.80
C GLY A 27 -6.61 -3.57 4.14
N GLY A 28 -7.65 -3.83 3.34
CA GLY A 28 -8.98 -3.24 3.51
C GLY A 28 -9.82 -3.76 4.68
N ILE A 29 -9.32 -4.67 5.53
CA ILE A 29 -10.13 -5.31 6.57
C ILE A 29 -9.51 -5.24 7.97
N VAL A 30 -10.37 -5.34 8.97
CA VAL A 30 -10.02 -5.67 10.36
C VAL A 30 -10.66 -6.99 10.74
N ARG A 31 -9.85 -7.87 11.32
CA ARG A 31 -10.26 -9.20 11.78
C ARG A 31 -9.69 -9.51 13.16
N ASP A 32 -10.30 -10.49 13.80
CA ASP A 32 -9.77 -11.09 15.03
C ASP A 32 -8.44 -11.80 14.77
N ALA A 33 -7.43 -11.50 15.61
CA ALA A 33 -6.07 -11.96 15.40
C ALA A 33 -5.93 -13.49 15.53
N VAL A 34 -6.82 -14.15 16.29
CA VAL A 34 -6.77 -15.59 16.55
C VAL A 34 -7.73 -16.34 15.64
N THR A 35 -9.01 -15.96 15.66
CA THR A 35 -10.10 -16.64 14.94
C THR A 35 -10.17 -16.24 13.47
N LYS A 36 -9.50 -15.14 13.08
CA LYS A 36 -9.52 -14.54 11.74
C LYS A 36 -10.90 -14.10 11.26
N GLN A 37 -11.89 -14.04 12.16
CA GLN A 37 -13.22 -13.54 11.86
C GLN A 37 -13.20 -12.05 11.54
N ILE A 38 -13.87 -11.65 10.46
CA ILE A 38 -13.92 -10.26 10.02
C ILE A 38 -14.91 -9.48 10.87
N VAL A 39 -14.46 -8.35 11.39
CA VAL A 39 -15.25 -7.47 12.26
C VAL A 39 -15.51 -6.11 11.63
N MET A 40 -14.75 -5.71 10.60
CA MET A 40 -14.93 -4.44 9.90
C MET A 40 -14.20 -4.42 8.55
N TRP A 41 -14.77 -3.74 7.57
CA TRP A 41 -14.10 -3.33 6.33
C TRP A 41 -13.84 -1.82 6.34
N LEU A 42 -12.74 -1.43 5.70
CA LEU A 42 -12.38 -0.05 5.40
C LEU A 42 -12.70 0.23 3.94
N ARG A 43 -13.26 1.39 3.64
CA ARG A 43 -13.59 1.78 2.27
C ARG A 43 -13.38 3.25 2.02
N GLU A 44 -13.03 3.60 0.80
CA GLU A 44 -13.08 4.98 0.32
C GLU A 44 -14.53 5.43 0.08
N PRO A 45 -14.94 6.62 0.56
CA PRO A 45 -16.23 7.23 0.26
C PRO A 45 -16.37 7.52 -1.24
N ARG A 46 -17.58 7.41 -1.78
CA ARG A 46 -17.84 7.63 -3.22
C ARG A 46 -17.51 9.03 -3.72
N HIS A 47 -17.59 10.02 -2.84
CA HIS A 47 -17.36 11.44 -3.16
C HIS A 47 -16.08 11.98 -2.54
N SER A 48 -15.20 11.10 -2.04
CA SER A 48 -13.89 11.57 -1.63
C SER A 48 -13.22 12.21 -2.85
N PRO A 49 -12.72 13.46 -2.72
CA PRO A 49 -11.81 13.98 -3.73
C PRO A 49 -10.73 12.92 -3.92
N ILE A 50 -10.42 12.58 -5.18
CA ILE A 50 -9.36 11.64 -5.55
C ILE A 50 -8.21 11.89 -4.59
N PRO A 51 -7.81 10.91 -3.75
CA PRO A 51 -6.89 11.17 -2.66
C PRO A 51 -5.68 11.88 -3.26
N SER A 52 -5.40 13.08 -2.74
CA SER A 52 -4.22 13.83 -3.14
C SER A 52 -3.04 12.85 -3.04
N PRO A 53 -2.27 12.71 -4.13
CA PRO A 53 -1.24 11.69 -4.20
C PRO A 53 -0.35 11.72 -2.96
N VAL A 54 0.06 10.55 -2.46
CA VAL A 54 1.43 10.44 -1.98
C VAL A 54 2.29 10.63 -3.22
N THR A 55 2.53 11.90 -3.56
CA THR A 55 3.64 12.22 -4.43
C THR A 55 4.87 11.78 -3.65
N LEU A 56 5.55 10.75 -4.15
CA LEU A 56 6.99 10.64 -3.98
C LEU A 56 7.57 11.46 -5.13
N PRO A 57 7.77 12.79 -5.01
CA PRO A 57 8.41 13.55 -6.06
C PRO A 57 9.88 13.17 -6.09
N LEU A 58 10.23 12.07 -6.76
CA LEU A 58 11.61 11.87 -7.18
C LEU A 58 11.95 12.99 -8.16
N ASN A 59 12.67 14.00 -7.68
CA ASN A 59 13.31 14.98 -8.56
C ASN A 59 14.62 14.36 -9.06
N PRO A 60 14.72 13.88 -10.30
CA PRO A 60 15.91 13.19 -10.80
C PRO A 60 17.11 14.13 -10.97
N VAL A 61 16.92 15.44 -10.79
CA VAL A 61 17.99 16.44 -10.90
C VAL A 61 18.62 16.77 -9.54
N THR A 62 17.92 16.55 -8.41
CA THR A 62 18.40 16.93 -7.06
C THR A 62 18.03 15.94 -5.94
N GLY A 63 17.28 14.87 -6.24
CA GLY A 63 16.79 13.88 -5.28
C GLY A 63 15.90 14.43 -4.15
N ALA A 64 15.63 15.74 -4.08
CA ALA A 64 14.98 16.37 -2.94
C ALA A 64 13.46 16.19 -2.97
N LEU A 65 12.90 15.60 -1.90
CA LEU A 65 11.47 15.45 -1.67
C LEU A 65 10.89 16.70 -0.97
N SER A 66 9.72 17.15 -1.43
CA SER A 66 8.79 17.92 -0.61
C SER A 66 7.63 17.01 -0.23
N LEU A 67 7.58 16.59 1.03
CA LEU A 67 6.51 15.76 1.57
C LEU A 67 5.44 16.66 2.19
N VAL A 68 4.25 16.72 1.57
CA VAL A 68 3.04 17.18 2.25
C VAL A 68 2.28 15.92 2.64
N VAL A 69 2.52 15.45 3.86
CA VAL A 69 1.75 14.36 4.45
C VAL A 69 0.51 14.98 5.06
N SER A 70 -0.64 14.74 4.44
CA SER A 70 -1.92 14.90 5.13
C SER A 70 -2.07 13.72 6.07
N VAL A 71 -1.65 13.87 7.33
CA VAL A 71 -2.04 12.94 8.39
C VAL A 71 -3.56 13.02 8.50
N VAL A 72 -4.25 12.02 7.96
CA VAL A 72 -5.71 11.95 8.07
C VAL A 72 -6.00 11.43 9.48
N ASN A 73 -6.48 12.33 10.34
CA ASN A 73 -7.13 11.92 11.57
C ASN A 73 -8.33 11.04 11.19
N ALA A 74 -8.22 9.72 11.41
CA ALA A 74 -9.39 8.87 11.52
C ALA A 74 -10.24 9.50 12.63
N GLY A 75 -11.38 10.10 12.25
CA GLY A 75 -12.13 10.97 13.13
C GLY A 75 -12.51 10.25 14.41
N VAL A 76 -11.82 10.59 15.49
CA VAL A 76 -12.33 10.32 16.84
C VAL A 76 -13.34 11.42 17.08
N SER A 77 -14.56 11.23 16.61
CA SER A 77 -15.60 12.20 16.88
C SER A 77 -15.84 12.20 18.40
N MET A 78 -15.52 13.33 19.06
CA MET A 78 -15.64 13.54 20.51
C MET A 78 -17.09 13.48 21.03
N HIS A 79 -18.04 12.94 20.26
CA HIS A 79 -19.44 12.82 20.66
C HIS A 79 -19.63 11.93 21.90
N GLY A 80 -18.71 10.99 22.16
CA GLY A 80 -18.67 10.23 23.42
C GLY A 80 -18.25 11.04 24.65
N LEU A 81 -17.62 12.22 24.48
CA LEU A 81 -17.15 13.07 25.58
C LEU A 81 -18.21 14.06 26.10
N ASN A 82 -19.18 14.45 25.26
CA ASN A 82 -20.25 15.38 25.69
C ASN A 82 -21.22 14.76 26.70
N GLN A 83 -21.30 13.43 26.77
CA GLN A 83 -22.09 12.74 27.81
C GLN A 83 -21.39 12.76 29.18
N VAL A 84 -20.15 13.24 29.26
CA VAL A 84 -19.37 13.39 30.51
C VAL A 84 -19.45 14.82 31.07
N ASN A 85 -19.92 15.81 30.29
CA ASN A 85 -20.11 17.20 30.76
C ASN A 85 -21.18 17.35 31.84
N GLY A 86 -22.02 16.34 32.08
CA GLY A 86 -22.98 16.33 33.18
C GLY A 86 -22.39 15.91 34.53
N LYS A 87 -21.09 15.58 34.62
CA LYS A 87 -20.52 14.96 35.82
C LYS A 87 -19.07 15.32 36.16
N LEU A 88 -18.53 16.44 35.64
CA LEU A 88 -17.15 16.87 35.91
C LEU A 88 -17.08 18.23 36.65
N ASP A 89 -16.93 18.16 37.97
CA ASP A 89 -16.23 19.19 38.75
C ASP A 89 -15.07 18.56 39.56
N GLY A 90 -14.63 17.34 39.19
CA GLY A 90 -13.76 16.52 40.05
C GLY A 90 -12.76 15.57 39.37
N MET A 91 -12.38 15.77 38.10
CA MET A 91 -11.46 14.84 37.39
C MET A 91 -10.37 15.52 36.55
N SER A 92 -9.70 16.54 37.10
CA SER A 92 -8.57 17.23 36.46
C SER A 92 -7.31 16.35 36.30
N GLN A 93 -7.20 15.22 37.01
CA GLN A 93 -6.07 14.28 36.89
C GLN A 93 -6.23 13.23 35.76
N GLN A 94 -7.45 13.00 35.24
CA GLN A 94 -7.68 12.04 34.15
C GLN A 94 -7.49 12.64 32.76
N ILE A 95 -7.53 13.97 32.63
CA ILE A 95 -7.36 14.66 31.35
C ILE A 95 -5.90 14.56 30.86
N GLY A 96 -4.92 14.50 31.77
CA GLY A 96 -3.52 14.30 31.43
C GLY A 96 -3.19 12.90 30.90
N THR A 97 -3.88 11.86 31.38
CA THR A 97 -3.71 10.48 30.92
C THR A 97 -4.44 10.21 29.60
N ILE A 98 -5.56 10.90 29.33
CA ILE A 98 -6.25 10.84 28.04
C ILE A 98 -5.43 11.50 26.93
N ALA A 99 -4.78 12.64 27.19
CA ALA A 99 -3.88 13.29 26.22
C ALA A 99 -2.68 12.41 25.85
N GLN A 100 -2.10 11.68 26.81
CA GLN A 100 -1.06 10.68 26.55
C GLN A 100 -1.59 9.44 25.80
N THR A 101 -2.85 9.07 26.01
CA THR A 101 -3.50 7.96 25.29
C THR A 101 -3.77 8.32 23.83
N VAL A 102 -4.08 9.59 23.54
CA VAL A 102 -4.24 10.12 22.16
C VAL A 102 -2.91 10.10 21.39
N GLN A 103 -1.78 10.44 22.01
CA GLN A 103 -0.46 10.28 21.35
C GLN A 103 -0.10 8.81 21.11
N ARG A 104 -0.57 7.88 21.96
CA ARG A 104 -0.44 6.44 21.75
C ARG A 104 -1.37 5.90 20.65
N MET A 105 -2.40 6.67 20.30
CA MET A 105 -3.43 6.33 19.32
C MET A 105 -2.95 6.52 17.87
N GLU A 106 -2.00 7.43 17.64
CA GLU A 106 -1.40 7.73 16.32
C GLU A 106 -0.68 6.51 15.71
N GLY A 107 -0.26 5.53 16.52
CA GLY A 107 0.50 4.34 16.07
C GLY A 107 -0.32 3.06 15.86
N VAL A 108 -1.56 2.99 16.34
CA VAL A 108 -2.36 1.74 16.36
C VAL A 108 -3.25 1.62 15.14
N LEU A 109 -3.79 2.74 14.68
CA LEU A 109 -4.46 2.90 13.41
C LEU A 109 -3.60 3.80 12.54
N GLN A 110 -2.34 3.43 12.32
CA GLN A 110 -1.66 3.89 11.11
C GLN A 110 -2.47 3.33 9.94
N VAL A 111 -3.55 4.05 9.60
CA VAL A 111 -4.23 3.92 8.34
C VAL A 111 -3.25 4.52 7.35
N THR A 112 -2.27 3.72 6.96
CA THR A 112 -1.46 3.96 5.77
C THR A 112 -2.33 3.69 4.53
N SER A 113 -3.55 4.25 4.50
CA SER A 113 -4.28 4.47 3.26
C SER A 113 -3.43 5.28 2.29
N ALA A 114 -2.50 6.08 2.82
CA ALA A 114 -1.45 6.77 2.07
C ALA A 114 -0.44 5.82 1.39
N ALA A 115 -0.12 4.64 1.93
CA ALA A 115 0.99 3.84 1.42
C ALA A 115 0.59 2.95 0.23
N SER A 116 -0.51 2.20 0.28
CA SER A 116 -0.81 1.30 -0.86
C SER A 116 -1.61 1.94 -1.97
N ILE A 117 -1.23 1.50 -3.16
CA ILE A 117 -1.65 2.07 -4.43
C ILE A 117 -3.00 1.51 -4.93
N LEU A 118 -3.51 0.43 -4.33
CA LEU A 118 -4.83 -0.10 -4.69
C LEU A 118 -5.95 0.70 -4.01
N ASN A 119 -7.22 0.34 -4.15
CA ASN A 119 -8.28 0.96 -3.34
C ASN A 119 -8.50 0.18 -2.05
N LEU A 120 -9.10 0.76 -1.01
CA LEU A 120 -9.37 -0.01 0.22
C LEU A 120 -10.47 -1.06 0.07
N GLY A 121 -11.25 -1.04 -1.02
CA GLY A 121 -12.18 -2.10 -1.35
C GLY A 121 -12.53 -2.16 -2.84
N VAL A 122 -13.34 -3.15 -3.22
CA VAL A 122 -13.87 -3.23 -4.59
C VAL A 122 -15.05 -2.26 -4.72
N SER A 123 -14.77 -0.97 -4.90
CA SER A 123 -15.75 0.13 -4.98
C SER A 123 -16.07 0.60 -6.41
N ALA A 124 -17.21 1.27 -6.60
CA ALA A 124 -17.66 1.84 -7.89
C ALA A 124 -16.71 2.90 -8.51
N ALA A 125 -15.95 3.64 -7.68
CA ALA A 125 -14.97 4.62 -8.18
C ALA A 125 -13.72 3.99 -8.83
N GLY A 126 -13.57 2.66 -8.76
CA GLY A 126 -12.25 2.04 -8.86
C GLY A 126 -11.52 2.19 -10.19
N PHE A 127 -12.20 2.23 -11.35
CA PHE A 127 -11.49 2.42 -12.63
C PHE A 127 -10.99 3.84 -12.84
N ALA A 128 -11.67 4.86 -12.31
CA ALA A 128 -11.18 6.22 -12.34
C ALA A 128 -9.89 6.36 -11.50
N VAL A 129 -9.85 5.70 -10.34
CA VAL A 129 -8.64 5.65 -9.51
C VAL A 129 -7.51 4.87 -10.20
N ILE A 130 -7.81 3.69 -10.77
CA ILE A 130 -6.81 2.90 -11.52
C ILE A 130 -6.25 3.70 -12.70
N LEU A 131 -7.09 4.41 -13.46
CA LEU A 131 -6.66 5.27 -14.57
C LEU A 131 -5.80 6.44 -14.09
N HIS A 132 -6.18 7.09 -12.98
CA HIS A 132 -5.37 8.14 -12.38
C HIS A 132 -3.98 7.62 -12.00
N ARG A 133 -3.91 6.43 -11.36
CA ARG A 133 -2.65 5.79 -10.98
C ARG A 133 -1.82 5.34 -12.18
N LEU A 134 -2.44 4.78 -13.21
CA LEU A 134 -1.74 4.43 -14.45
C LEU A 134 -1.10 5.66 -15.09
N ASN A 135 -1.83 6.78 -15.18
CA ASN A 135 -1.28 8.03 -15.71
C ASN A 135 -0.09 8.55 -14.87
N GLU A 136 -0.12 8.35 -13.55
CA GLU A 136 0.98 8.70 -12.68
C GLU A 136 2.21 7.81 -12.92
N LEU A 137 2.01 6.50 -13.07
CA LEU A 137 3.08 5.54 -13.37
C LEU A 137 3.69 5.79 -14.74
N GLU A 138 2.86 6.07 -15.75
CA GLU A 138 3.33 6.41 -17.10
C GLU A 138 4.26 7.65 -17.04
N LYS A 139 3.87 8.70 -16.31
CA LYS A 139 4.71 9.90 -16.12
C LYS A 139 6.01 9.59 -15.39
N ARG A 140 5.97 8.75 -14.36
CA ARG A 140 7.16 8.33 -13.60
C ARG A 140 8.11 7.53 -14.49
N LEU A 141 7.60 6.58 -15.24
CA LEU A 141 8.39 5.78 -16.18
C LEU A 141 8.97 6.61 -17.33
N GLN A 142 8.21 7.55 -17.90
CA GLN A 142 8.74 8.48 -18.91
C GLN A 142 9.92 9.28 -18.35
N LYS A 143 9.80 9.76 -17.11
CA LYS A 143 10.88 10.46 -16.42
C LYS A 143 12.10 9.54 -16.19
N SER A 144 11.87 8.30 -15.78
CA SER A 144 12.92 7.28 -15.65
C SER A 144 13.54 6.94 -17.01
N GLN A 145 12.77 6.98 -18.11
CA GLN A 145 13.25 6.75 -19.47
C GLN A 145 14.18 7.87 -19.97
N GLU A 146 13.94 9.13 -19.62
CA GLU A 146 14.89 10.22 -19.92
C GLU A 146 16.26 9.99 -19.27
N ILE A 147 16.29 9.31 -18.13
CA ILE A 147 17.51 8.95 -17.39
C ILE A 147 18.13 7.66 -17.96
N LEU A 148 17.30 6.64 -18.20
CA LEU A 148 17.70 5.30 -18.66
C LEU A 148 17.98 5.22 -20.18
N SER A 149 17.53 6.20 -20.98
CA SER A 149 17.88 6.32 -22.40
C SER A 149 19.38 6.55 -22.61
N LYS A 150 20.10 7.03 -21.58
CA LYS A 150 21.57 7.06 -21.54
C LYS A 150 22.19 5.66 -21.41
N ILE A 151 21.39 4.63 -21.07
CA ILE A 151 21.77 3.23 -20.82
C ILE A 151 21.09 2.29 -21.85
N ASN A 152 20.55 2.83 -22.95
CA ASN A 152 19.95 2.07 -24.06
C ASN A 152 18.69 1.24 -23.69
N HIS A 153 18.00 1.60 -22.61
CA HIS A 153 16.76 0.96 -22.19
C HIS A 153 15.55 1.70 -22.78
N LYS A 154 14.72 1.00 -23.57
CA LYS A 154 13.52 1.56 -24.21
C LYS A 154 12.28 0.97 -23.53
N ILE A 155 11.57 1.82 -22.78
CA ILE A 155 10.22 1.50 -22.31
C ILE A 155 9.30 1.50 -23.53
N ASP A 156 8.58 0.41 -23.75
CA ASP A 156 7.62 0.30 -24.84
C ASP A 156 6.29 0.93 -24.41
N LEU A 157 6.17 2.23 -24.71
CA LEU A 157 4.97 3.03 -24.47
C LEU A 157 3.72 2.44 -25.16
N GLY A 158 3.88 1.54 -26.14
CA GLY A 158 2.77 0.82 -26.78
C GLY A 158 1.97 -0.03 -25.80
N TYR A 159 2.63 -0.63 -24.80
CA TYR A 159 1.93 -1.44 -23.79
C TYR A 159 1.14 -0.61 -22.78
N TYR A 160 1.59 0.60 -22.48
CA TYR A 160 0.81 1.56 -21.68
C TYR A 160 -0.44 2.04 -22.42
N ALA A 161 -0.32 2.32 -23.72
CA ALA A 161 -1.47 2.65 -24.55
C ALA A 161 -2.48 1.49 -24.61
N ASN A 162 -2.02 0.23 -24.70
CA ASN A 162 -2.88 -0.94 -24.66
C ASN A 162 -3.62 -1.07 -23.30
N PHE A 163 -2.90 -0.90 -22.19
CA PHE A 163 -3.50 -0.93 -20.85
C PHE A 163 -4.53 0.20 -20.67
N ARG A 164 -4.20 1.41 -21.14
CA ARG A 164 -5.12 2.55 -21.08
C ARG A 164 -6.40 2.28 -21.87
N ALA A 165 -6.28 1.72 -23.07
CA ALA A 165 -7.45 1.32 -23.85
C ALA A 165 -8.29 0.25 -23.13
N ALA A 166 -7.64 -0.69 -22.43
CA ALA A 166 -8.33 -1.67 -21.60
C ALA A 166 -9.10 -1.02 -20.44
N LEU A 167 -8.52 -0.02 -19.77
CA LEU A 167 -9.21 0.75 -18.73
C LEU A 167 -10.37 1.58 -19.28
N ASP A 168 -10.23 2.18 -20.46
CA ASP A 168 -11.32 2.94 -21.08
C ASP A 168 -12.50 2.01 -21.45
N LEU A 169 -12.20 0.80 -21.95
CA LEU A 169 -13.20 -0.25 -22.18
C LEU A 169 -13.86 -0.70 -20.87
N ALA A 170 -13.07 -0.95 -19.83
CA ALA A 170 -13.59 -1.33 -18.53
C ALA A 170 -14.47 -0.22 -17.93
N HIS A 171 -14.01 1.03 -17.94
CA HIS A 171 -14.81 2.16 -17.46
C HIS A 171 -16.13 2.30 -18.22
N SER A 172 -16.11 2.10 -19.54
CA SER A 172 -17.32 2.10 -20.37
C SER A 172 -18.26 0.96 -19.97
N ALA A 173 -17.74 -0.24 -19.69
CA ALA A 173 -18.54 -1.38 -19.23
C ALA A 173 -19.33 -1.06 -17.96
N PHE A 174 -18.80 -0.27 -17.04
CA PHE A 174 -19.45 0.07 -15.76
C PHE A 174 -20.39 1.29 -15.83
N THR A 175 -20.40 2.02 -16.95
CA THR A 175 -21.18 3.26 -17.10
C THR A 175 -22.29 3.13 -18.15
N MET A 176 -22.22 2.14 -19.04
CA MET A 176 -23.22 1.91 -20.08
C MET A 176 -24.52 1.33 -19.51
N SER A 177 -25.66 1.73 -20.07
CA SER A 177 -26.98 1.25 -19.64
C SER A 177 -27.38 -0.09 -20.28
N SER A 178 -26.87 -0.41 -21.47
CA SER A 178 -27.22 -1.65 -22.19
C SER A 178 -26.41 -2.84 -21.66
N PRO A 179 -27.05 -3.89 -21.09
CA PRO A 179 -26.35 -5.04 -20.53
C PRO A 179 -25.43 -5.76 -21.54
N GLU A 180 -25.87 -5.87 -22.80
CA GLU A 180 -25.09 -6.52 -23.86
C GLU A 180 -23.82 -5.72 -24.19
N ASN A 181 -23.92 -4.38 -24.24
CA ASN A 181 -22.76 -3.53 -24.48
C ASN A 181 -21.79 -3.57 -23.31
N ARG A 182 -22.30 -3.56 -22.06
CA ARG A 182 -21.46 -3.73 -20.87
C ARG A 182 -20.65 -5.02 -20.94
N LYS A 183 -21.32 -6.14 -21.24
CA LYS A 183 -20.69 -7.44 -21.38
C LYS A 183 -19.60 -7.45 -22.45
N ASN A 184 -19.90 -6.91 -23.63
CA ASN A 184 -18.93 -6.86 -24.73
C ASN A 184 -17.71 -5.98 -24.41
N CYS A 185 -17.89 -4.84 -23.74
CA CYS A 185 -16.79 -4.00 -23.29
C CYS A 185 -15.96 -4.68 -22.19
N ALA A 186 -16.60 -5.33 -21.21
CA ALA A 186 -15.91 -6.05 -20.14
C ALA A 186 -15.05 -7.19 -20.69
N LEU A 187 -15.58 -8.01 -21.60
CA LEU A 187 -14.83 -9.12 -22.23
C LEU A 187 -13.62 -8.62 -23.03
N GLN A 188 -13.76 -7.52 -23.77
CA GLN A 188 -12.64 -6.92 -24.49
C GLN A 188 -11.57 -6.36 -23.54
N ALA A 189 -11.98 -5.77 -22.43
CA ALA A 189 -11.06 -5.27 -21.40
C ALA A 189 -10.29 -6.44 -20.75
N ILE A 190 -10.98 -7.51 -20.36
CA ILE A 190 -10.40 -8.73 -19.78
C ILE A 190 -9.27 -9.27 -20.64
N ASN A 191 -9.51 -9.46 -21.95
CA ASN A 191 -8.49 -9.99 -22.85
C ASN A 191 -7.23 -9.11 -22.91
N ARG A 192 -7.38 -7.79 -22.85
CA ARG A 192 -6.25 -6.86 -22.84
C ARG A 192 -5.54 -6.82 -21.48
N PHE A 193 -6.25 -6.97 -20.37
CA PHE A 193 -5.61 -7.08 -19.05
C PHE A 193 -4.83 -8.38 -18.90
N LEU A 194 -5.35 -9.50 -19.41
CA LEU A 194 -4.62 -10.77 -19.48
C LEU A 194 -3.32 -10.64 -20.27
N GLU A 195 -3.36 -9.98 -21.42
CA GLU A 195 -2.16 -9.66 -22.20
C GLU A 195 -1.17 -8.80 -21.38
N ALA A 196 -1.68 -7.74 -20.74
CA ALA A 196 -0.88 -6.85 -19.90
C ALA A 196 -0.22 -7.61 -18.72
N GLU A 197 -0.92 -8.54 -18.08
CA GLU A 197 -0.34 -9.34 -17.00
C GLU A 197 0.89 -10.12 -17.45
N HIS A 198 0.84 -10.75 -18.63
CA HIS A 198 2.00 -11.48 -19.17
C HIS A 198 3.18 -10.53 -19.42
N ILE A 199 2.92 -9.41 -20.09
CA ILE A 199 3.95 -8.42 -20.43
C ILE A 199 4.61 -7.84 -19.17
N TYR A 200 3.80 -7.37 -18.22
CA TYR A 200 4.33 -6.72 -17.02
C TYR A 200 4.95 -7.72 -16.04
N ALA A 201 4.51 -8.99 -16.01
CA ALA A 201 5.21 -10.02 -15.26
C ALA A 201 6.64 -10.23 -15.77
N ASP A 202 6.82 -10.30 -17.09
CA ASP A 202 8.15 -10.44 -17.71
C ASP A 202 9.03 -9.22 -17.45
N TYR A 203 8.47 -8.01 -17.52
CA TYR A 203 9.22 -6.79 -17.19
C TYR A 203 9.64 -6.72 -15.73
N VAL A 204 8.75 -7.09 -14.80
CA VAL A 204 9.14 -7.17 -13.39
C VAL A 204 10.30 -8.13 -13.21
N ASP A 205 10.21 -9.33 -13.77
CA ASP A 205 11.25 -10.34 -13.58
C ASP A 205 12.61 -9.88 -14.14
N GLN A 206 12.61 -9.23 -15.32
CA GLN A 206 13.82 -8.65 -15.92
C GLN A 206 14.40 -7.51 -15.07
N GLU A 207 13.57 -6.61 -14.56
CA GLU A 207 14.04 -5.45 -13.78
C GLU A 207 14.49 -5.86 -12.36
N LEU A 208 13.89 -6.90 -11.79
CA LEU A 208 14.38 -7.53 -10.55
C LEU A 208 15.76 -8.15 -10.74
N GLU A 209 16.02 -8.84 -11.86
CA GLU A 209 17.34 -9.38 -12.19
C GLU A 209 18.40 -8.28 -12.34
N LYS A 210 18.01 -7.14 -12.93
CA LYS A 210 18.86 -5.96 -13.08
C LYS A 210 19.01 -5.15 -11.79
N LYS A 211 18.25 -5.47 -10.73
CA LYS A 211 18.21 -4.72 -9.47
C LYS A 211 17.86 -3.24 -9.66
N SER A 212 16.93 -3.00 -10.58
CA SER A 212 16.59 -1.69 -11.12
C SER A 212 15.62 -0.92 -10.21
N GLN A 213 15.70 0.41 -10.26
CA GLN A 213 14.76 1.32 -9.57
C GLN A 213 13.35 1.29 -10.15
N ILE A 214 13.15 0.76 -11.37
CA ILE A 214 11.83 0.77 -12.03
C ILE A 214 11.00 -0.50 -11.77
N ALA A 215 11.54 -1.42 -10.97
CA ALA A 215 10.90 -2.71 -10.72
C ALA A 215 9.57 -2.54 -9.96
N ASP A 216 9.47 -1.55 -9.06
CA ASP A 216 8.21 -1.27 -8.36
C ASP A 216 7.12 -0.72 -9.28
N GLU A 217 7.44 0.13 -10.26
CA GLU A 217 6.44 0.65 -11.19
C GLU A 217 5.82 -0.45 -12.04
N TYR A 218 6.63 -1.41 -12.51
CA TYR A 218 6.10 -2.57 -13.24
C TYR A 218 5.33 -3.52 -12.32
N LEU A 219 5.79 -3.73 -11.09
CA LEU A 219 5.12 -4.61 -10.13
C LEU A 219 3.76 -4.05 -9.72
N LEU A 220 3.67 -2.73 -9.60
CA LEU A 220 2.43 -2.04 -9.40
C LEU A 220 1.53 -2.10 -10.64
N THR A 221 2.07 -1.89 -11.84
CA THR A 221 1.28 -1.99 -13.08
C THR A 221 0.69 -3.38 -13.24
N LEU A 222 1.45 -4.43 -12.92
CA LEU A 222 0.98 -5.81 -12.85
C LEU A 222 -0.13 -5.99 -11.80
N SER A 223 0.03 -5.38 -10.63
CA SER A 223 -1.00 -5.42 -9.57
C SER A 223 -2.31 -4.75 -10.01
N LEU A 224 -2.22 -3.64 -10.74
CA LEU A 224 -3.38 -2.96 -11.32
C LEU A 224 -4.04 -3.79 -12.43
N ALA A 225 -3.27 -4.54 -13.22
CA ALA A 225 -3.80 -5.44 -14.25
C ALA A 225 -4.74 -6.49 -13.64
N TYR A 226 -4.22 -7.23 -12.65
CA TYR A 226 -4.99 -8.25 -11.92
C TYR A 226 -6.24 -7.66 -11.24
N LEU A 227 -6.12 -6.49 -10.62
CA LEU A 227 -7.26 -5.82 -9.98
C LEU A 227 -8.32 -5.41 -11.01
N ALA A 228 -7.91 -4.81 -12.12
CA ALA A 228 -8.81 -4.35 -13.16
C ALA A 228 -9.54 -5.51 -13.85
N GLU A 229 -8.81 -6.59 -14.14
CA GLU A 229 -9.36 -7.81 -14.73
C GLU A 229 -10.38 -8.48 -13.81
N ALA A 230 -10.03 -8.72 -12.54
CA ALA A 230 -10.93 -9.33 -11.58
C ALA A 230 -12.20 -8.49 -11.37
N ARG A 231 -12.08 -7.15 -11.42
CA ARG A 231 -13.24 -6.25 -11.42
C ARG A 231 -14.13 -6.42 -12.64
N CYS A 232 -13.56 -6.59 -13.83
CA CYS A 232 -14.36 -6.87 -15.02
C CYS A 232 -15.14 -8.18 -14.89
N TYR A 233 -14.59 -9.21 -14.25
CA TYR A 233 -15.35 -10.43 -13.93
C TYR A 233 -16.49 -10.18 -12.93
N LEU A 234 -16.28 -9.31 -11.94
CA LEU A 234 -17.35 -8.93 -11.00
C LEU A 234 -18.50 -8.17 -11.68
N GLU A 235 -18.23 -7.36 -12.71
CA GLU A 235 -19.29 -6.73 -13.54
C GLU A 235 -20.10 -7.75 -14.33
N LEU A 236 -19.46 -8.87 -14.68
CA LEU A 236 -20.12 -9.98 -15.35
C LEU A 236 -20.83 -10.93 -14.36
N GLU A 237 -20.82 -10.61 -13.06
CA GLU A 237 -21.34 -11.46 -11.97
C GLU A 237 -20.63 -12.82 -11.85
N GLU A 238 -19.43 -12.95 -12.43
CA GLU A 238 -18.60 -14.15 -12.41
C GLU A 238 -17.74 -14.19 -11.13
N PHE A 239 -18.39 -14.30 -9.97
CA PHE A 239 -17.74 -14.19 -8.64
C PHE A 239 -16.64 -15.22 -8.41
N ASP A 240 -16.87 -16.49 -8.78
CA ASP A 240 -15.89 -17.56 -8.61
C ASP A 240 -14.64 -17.30 -9.44
N THR A 241 -14.82 -16.84 -10.68
CA THR A 241 -13.72 -16.46 -11.57
C THR A 241 -12.97 -15.27 -10.99
N ALA A 242 -13.65 -14.20 -10.57
CA ALA A 242 -13.01 -13.04 -9.94
C ALA A 242 -12.19 -13.42 -8.69
N LEU A 243 -12.75 -14.28 -7.83
CA LEU A 243 -12.06 -14.79 -6.64
C LEU A 243 -10.79 -15.58 -7.02
N GLN A 244 -10.90 -16.46 -8.02
CA GLN A 244 -9.76 -17.22 -8.53
C GLN A 244 -8.67 -16.30 -9.09
N ARG A 245 -9.04 -15.26 -9.85
CA ARG A 245 -8.10 -14.27 -10.39
C ARG A 245 -7.39 -13.48 -9.29
N PHE A 246 -8.09 -13.08 -8.23
CA PHE A 246 -7.44 -12.44 -7.08
C PHE A 246 -6.49 -13.40 -6.33
N LYS A 247 -6.84 -14.67 -6.18
CA LYS A 247 -5.96 -15.69 -5.58
C LYS A 247 -4.68 -15.87 -6.41
N GLU A 248 -4.82 -16.03 -7.72
CA GLU A 248 -3.69 -16.16 -8.64
C GLU A 248 -2.79 -14.93 -8.63
N GLY A 249 -3.40 -13.73 -8.72
CA GLY A 249 -2.69 -12.46 -8.61
C GLY A 249 -1.94 -12.33 -7.29
N SER A 250 -2.59 -12.63 -6.17
CA SER A 250 -1.99 -12.57 -4.83
C SER A 250 -0.72 -13.42 -4.74
N VAL A 251 -0.76 -14.68 -5.22
CA VAL A 251 0.40 -15.59 -5.20
C VAL A 251 1.53 -15.07 -6.10
N LYS A 252 1.21 -14.69 -7.35
CA LYS A 252 2.20 -14.23 -8.32
C LYS A 252 2.85 -12.91 -7.93
N ILE A 253 2.07 -11.98 -7.39
CA ILE A 253 2.53 -10.67 -6.92
C ILE A 253 3.34 -10.82 -5.63
N ARG A 254 2.87 -11.63 -4.67
CA ARG A 254 3.58 -11.88 -3.39
C ARG A 254 5.02 -12.34 -3.64
N SER A 255 5.21 -13.34 -4.49
CA SER A 255 6.54 -13.88 -4.79
C SER A 255 7.50 -12.82 -5.34
N ARG A 256 7.01 -11.92 -6.22
CA ARG A 256 7.81 -10.83 -6.78
C ARG A 256 8.07 -9.71 -5.77
N ILE A 257 7.08 -9.37 -4.95
CA ILE A 257 7.26 -8.42 -3.84
C ILE A 257 8.30 -8.94 -2.86
N CYS A 258 8.25 -10.22 -2.47
CA CYS A 258 9.26 -10.81 -1.59
C CYS A 258 10.68 -10.64 -2.15
N ARG A 259 10.88 -11.00 -3.43
CA ARG A 259 12.18 -10.82 -4.11
C ARG A 259 12.63 -9.35 -4.13
N TYR A 260 11.71 -8.42 -4.35
CA TYR A 260 12.03 -6.99 -4.36
C TYR A 260 12.36 -6.47 -2.95
N ILE A 261 11.59 -6.85 -1.94
CA ILE A 261 11.85 -6.46 -0.55
C ILE A 261 13.19 -7.03 -0.07
N GLU A 262 13.52 -8.27 -0.40
CA GLU A 262 14.83 -8.85 -0.09
C GLU A 262 15.99 -8.06 -0.72
N LEU A 263 15.80 -7.56 -1.95
CA LEU A 263 16.75 -6.66 -2.60
C LEU A 263 16.85 -5.33 -1.83
N LEU A 264 15.72 -4.74 -1.45
CA LEU A 264 15.64 -3.45 -0.77
C LEU A 264 16.14 -3.49 0.67
N LEU A 265 16.00 -4.62 1.38
CA LEU A 265 16.56 -4.82 2.73
C LEU A 265 18.10 -4.73 2.75
N THR A 266 18.74 -4.69 1.58
CA THR A 266 20.18 -4.56 1.39
C THR A 266 20.98 -5.75 1.91
N SER A 267 22.29 -5.72 1.71
CA SER A 267 23.21 -6.68 2.34
C SER A 267 23.34 -6.48 3.85
N ASN A 268 23.00 -5.30 4.37
CA ASN A 268 23.08 -4.94 5.79
C ASN A 268 21.81 -4.16 6.22
N PRO A 269 20.73 -4.87 6.58
CA PRO A 269 19.44 -4.26 6.94
C PRO A 269 19.50 -3.33 8.17
N ALA A 270 20.55 -3.43 9.00
CA ALA A 270 20.74 -2.50 10.11
C ALA A 270 20.96 -1.04 9.67
N ALA A 271 21.24 -0.79 8.37
CA ALA A 271 21.28 0.55 7.80
C ALA A 271 19.97 1.33 8.03
N TYR A 272 18.83 0.64 8.03
CA TYR A 272 17.53 1.24 8.33
C TYR A 272 17.35 1.66 9.80
N LEU A 273 18.13 1.08 10.71
CA LEU A 273 18.15 1.42 12.14
C LEU A 273 19.25 2.42 12.50
N HIS A 274 19.87 3.05 11.50
CA HIS A 274 20.91 4.05 11.73
C HIS A 274 20.36 5.23 12.54
N PRO A 275 21.13 5.82 13.49
CA PRO A 275 20.63 6.87 14.38
C PRO A 275 20.02 8.09 13.69
N GLN A 276 20.47 8.44 12.47
CA GLN A 276 19.90 9.54 11.69
C GLN A 276 18.46 9.29 11.22
N LEU A 277 18.02 8.03 11.17
CA LEU A 277 16.70 7.62 10.71
C LEU A 277 15.74 7.32 11.86
N LYS A 278 16.15 7.46 13.12
CA LYS A 278 15.38 7.06 14.32
C LYS A 278 13.93 7.61 14.35
N GLU A 279 13.73 8.84 13.91
CA GLU A 279 12.40 9.48 13.90
C GLU A 279 11.54 9.05 12.70
N GLN A 280 12.13 8.37 11.71
CA GLN A 280 11.46 7.91 10.51
C GLN A 280 11.25 6.39 10.53
N ILE A 281 12.27 5.62 10.88
CA ILE A 281 12.26 4.16 10.88
C ILE A 281 12.71 3.65 12.24
N ASP A 282 11.86 2.84 12.86
CA ASP A 282 12.15 2.16 14.12
C ASP A 282 12.19 0.63 13.92
N LEU A 283 12.62 -0.07 14.97
CA LEU A 283 12.71 -1.52 14.96
C LEU A 283 11.34 -2.18 14.75
N ARG A 284 10.26 -1.57 15.25
CA ARG A 284 8.91 -2.10 15.12
C ARG A 284 8.45 -2.09 13.67
N ARG A 285 8.69 -1.00 12.93
CA ARG A 285 8.43 -0.89 11.49
C ARG A 285 9.23 -1.92 10.71
N LEU A 286 10.54 -2.03 10.98
CA LEU A 286 11.39 -3.05 10.34
C LEU A 286 10.87 -4.47 10.62
N THR A 287 10.45 -4.73 11.86
CA THR A 287 9.86 -6.00 12.27
C THR A 287 8.62 -6.35 11.48
N LYS A 288 7.75 -5.38 11.15
CA LYS A 288 6.56 -5.63 10.30
C LYS A 288 6.92 -6.12 8.90
N ILE A 289 8.01 -5.61 8.31
CA ILE A 289 8.50 -6.08 7.01
C ILE A 289 8.97 -7.54 7.14
N TYR A 290 9.79 -7.84 8.15
CA TYR A 290 10.25 -9.21 8.42
C TYR A 290 9.09 -10.17 8.72
N GLN A 291 8.10 -9.75 9.50
CA GLN A 291 6.90 -10.52 9.81
C GLN A 291 6.05 -10.83 8.57
N TRP A 292 6.01 -9.92 7.60
CA TRP A 292 5.31 -10.20 6.36
C TRP A 292 6.02 -11.27 5.51
N ILE A 293 7.35 -11.32 5.55
CA ILE A 293 8.16 -12.37 4.90
C ILE A 293 8.02 -13.69 5.66
N ASP A 294 8.26 -13.66 6.97
CA ASP A 294 8.16 -14.79 7.89
C ASP A 294 7.33 -14.39 9.13
N PRO A 295 6.05 -14.82 9.20
CA PRO A 295 5.15 -14.47 10.30
C PRO A 295 5.58 -14.96 11.68
N THR A 296 6.58 -15.83 11.77
CA THR A 296 7.08 -16.36 13.06
C THR A 296 8.04 -15.41 13.76
N LEU A 297 8.54 -14.38 13.06
CA LEU A 297 9.50 -13.43 13.59
C LEU A 297 8.82 -12.42 14.51
N ASP A 298 9.40 -12.19 15.68
CA ASP A 298 9.00 -11.11 16.59
C ASP A 298 10.10 -10.04 16.67
N GLU A 299 9.81 -8.95 17.37
CA GLU A 299 10.72 -7.81 17.48
C GLU A 299 12.06 -8.19 18.12
N ALA A 300 12.03 -9.11 19.10
CA ALA A 300 13.24 -9.63 19.75
C ALA A 300 14.10 -10.43 18.76
N THR A 301 13.48 -11.31 17.98
CA THR A 301 14.18 -12.13 16.98
C THR A 301 14.77 -11.27 15.87
N VAL A 302 14.02 -10.27 15.39
CA VAL A 302 14.53 -9.31 14.39
C VAL A 302 15.70 -8.51 14.94
N PHE A 303 15.64 -8.07 16.20
CA PHE A 303 16.79 -7.44 16.84
C PHE A 303 18.02 -8.34 16.89
N GLU A 304 17.86 -9.62 17.28
CA GLU A 304 18.97 -10.58 17.28
C GLU A 304 19.58 -10.76 15.89
N LEU A 305 18.75 -10.83 14.83
CA LEU A 305 19.22 -10.90 13.44
C LEU A 305 20.04 -9.66 13.05
N GLN A 306 19.71 -8.48 13.59
CA GLN A 306 20.43 -7.24 13.28
C GLN A 306 21.58 -6.92 14.25
N ARG A 307 21.76 -7.67 15.34
CA ARG A 307 22.72 -7.35 16.40
C ARG A 307 24.15 -7.21 15.88
N GLU A 308 24.63 -8.17 15.10
CA GLU A 308 25.96 -8.12 14.48
C GLU A 308 26.04 -7.06 13.38
N ASN A 309 24.97 -6.90 12.61
CA ASN A 309 24.86 -5.91 11.54
C ASN A 309 25.00 -4.47 12.06
N LEU A 310 24.37 -4.17 13.20
CA LEU A 310 24.47 -2.89 13.91
C LEU A 310 25.91 -2.61 14.36
N TYR A 311 26.59 -3.61 14.89
CA TYR A 311 27.97 -3.47 15.37
C TYR A 311 28.97 -3.28 14.22
N ASN A 312 28.72 -3.91 13.08
CA ASN A 312 29.57 -3.80 11.91
C ASN A 312 29.34 -2.52 11.10
N LEU A 313 28.21 -1.82 11.31
CA LEU A 313 27.84 -0.63 10.55
C LEU A 313 28.88 0.51 10.62
N ASP A 314 29.47 0.70 11.80
CA ASP A 314 30.50 1.72 12.06
C ASP A 314 31.94 1.18 11.89
N LYS A 315 32.15 -0.12 12.13
CA LYS A 315 33.47 -0.77 11.98
C LYS A 315 33.92 -0.90 10.52
N GLU A 316 33.01 -0.68 9.58
CA GLU A 316 33.28 -0.69 8.15
C GLU A 316 33.72 0.67 7.58
N GLN A 317 34.10 1.64 8.42
CA GLN A 317 34.87 2.80 7.99
C GLN A 317 36.31 2.40 7.64
N SER A 318 36.57 2.18 6.35
CA SER A 318 37.95 2.15 5.84
C SER A 318 38.30 3.51 5.26
N ILE A 319 39.45 4.05 5.66
CA ILE A 319 40.07 5.26 5.08
C ILE A 319 40.18 5.12 3.54
N VAL A 320 40.29 3.88 3.03
CA VAL A 320 40.49 3.57 1.61
C VAL A 320 39.17 3.29 0.87
N SER A 321 38.17 2.63 1.49
CA SER A 321 36.94 2.20 0.79
C SER A 321 35.64 2.94 1.16
N GLY A 322 35.64 3.83 2.17
CA GLY A 322 34.39 4.43 2.68
C GLY A 322 33.54 3.41 3.45
N TYR A 323 32.24 3.68 3.58
CA TYR A 323 31.28 2.80 4.26
C TYR A 323 30.91 1.62 3.34
N LYS A 324 31.38 0.40 3.66
CA LYS A 324 31.18 -0.77 2.81
C LYS A 324 29.70 -1.08 2.56
N TRP A 325 28.85 -0.94 3.57
CA TRP A 325 27.41 -1.13 3.41
C TRP A 325 26.81 -0.18 2.35
N VAL A 326 27.25 1.09 2.30
CA VAL A 326 26.81 2.06 1.27
C VAL A 326 27.25 1.62 -0.12
N ALA A 327 28.49 1.15 -0.25
CA ALA A 327 29.02 0.66 -1.53
C ALA A 327 28.35 -0.64 -2.02
N SER A 328 27.62 -1.34 -1.14
CA SER A 328 26.90 -2.57 -1.46
C SER A 328 25.40 -2.34 -1.72
N LEU A 329 24.91 -1.11 -1.64
CA LEU A 329 23.52 -0.78 -1.94
C LEU A 329 23.22 -1.08 -3.42
N PRO A 330 22.06 -1.69 -3.71
CA PRO A 330 21.66 -1.90 -5.09
C PRO A 330 21.28 -0.58 -5.77
N ASP A 331 21.36 -0.55 -7.11
CA ASP A 331 20.93 0.61 -7.89
C ASP A 331 19.47 0.99 -7.59
N ALA A 332 18.62 0.01 -7.23
CA ALA A 332 17.27 0.19 -6.70
C ALA A 332 17.14 1.20 -5.55
N ILE A 333 18.22 1.48 -4.80
CA ILE A 333 18.22 2.42 -3.66
C ILE A 333 18.97 3.70 -4.00
N VAL A 334 20.17 3.58 -4.58
CA VAL A 334 20.99 4.72 -5.04
C VAL A 334 21.63 4.32 -6.36
N MET A 335 21.33 5.01 -7.45
CA MET A 335 22.03 4.74 -8.71
C MET A 335 23.46 5.27 -8.62
N SER A 336 24.41 4.46 -9.08
CA SER A 336 25.82 4.90 -9.23
C SER A 336 25.99 6.22 -10.02
N THR A 337 25.04 6.56 -10.91
CA THR A 337 25.05 7.79 -11.72
C THR A 337 24.45 9.03 -11.03
N GLU A 338 23.70 8.87 -9.93
CA GLU A 338 23.05 9.97 -9.20
C GLU A 338 24.05 10.76 -8.32
N VAL A 339 25.19 10.15 -7.98
CA VAL A 339 26.26 10.79 -7.23
C VAL A 339 27.13 11.62 -8.19
N LYS A 340 27.00 12.96 -8.14
CA LYS A 340 27.81 13.87 -8.97
C LYS A 340 29.24 13.96 -8.47
N GLY A 341 30.14 13.23 -9.13
CA GLY A 341 31.57 13.57 -9.12
C GLY A 341 32.42 12.37 -9.45
N THR A 342 33.16 12.45 -10.56
CA THR A 342 34.40 11.74 -10.93
C THR A 342 34.54 10.25 -10.59
N ILE A 343 35.39 9.53 -11.32
CA ILE A 343 35.74 8.11 -11.07
C ILE A 343 36.28 7.86 -9.61
N PHE A 344 36.44 8.93 -8.81
CA PHE A 344 36.68 8.97 -7.36
C PHE A 344 35.66 9.89 -6.63
N GLY A 345 34.37 9.61 -6.74
CA GLY A 345 33.30 10.42 -6.11
C GLY A 345 33.44 10.61 -4.61
N ASN A 346 33.00 11.76 -4.12
CA ASN A 346 33.06 12.15 -2.73
C ASN A 346 32.19 11.19 -1.89
N LYS A 347 32.82 10.27 -1.18
CA LYS A 347 32.19 9.14 -0.47
C LYS A 347 31.15 9.56 0.57
N GLU A 348 31.26 10.79 1.08
CA GLU A 348 30.29 11.37 2.01
C GLU A 348 28.98 11.74 1.31
N GLU A 349 29.03 12.22 0.06
CA GLU A 349 27.84 12.55 -0.74
C GLU A 349 27.01 11.30 -1.07
N THR A 350 27.66 10.15 -1.34
CA THR A 350 26.94 8.88 -1.54
C THR A 350 26.23 8.43 -0.27
N LYS A 351 26.86 8.60 0.90
CA LYS A 351 26.22 8.30 2.19
C LYS A 351 25.06 9.25 2.46
N GLU A 352 25.22 10.54 2.21
CA GLU A 352 24.15 11.52 2.37
C GLU A 352 22.94 11.21 1.49
N GLU A 353 23.17 10.87 0.21
CA GLU A 353 22.08 10.47 -0.69
C GLU A 353 21.46 9.13 -0.25
N ALA A 354 22.25 8.16 0.19
CA ALA A 354 21.72 6.91 0.75
C ALA A 354 20.84 7.16 1.98
N MET A 355 21.28 7.99 2.93
CA MET A 355 20.51 8.33 4.14
C MET A 355 19.20 9.05 3.82
N LYS A 356 19.18 9.80 2.72
CA LYS A 356 17.97 10.46 2.22
C LYS A 356 17.03 9.49 1.51
N ARG A 357 17.55 8.45 0.83
CA ARG A 357 16.79 7.46 0.06
C ARG A 357 16.24 6.32 0.91
N LEU A 358 16.96 5.86 1.92
CA LEU A 358 16.55 4.73 2.76
C LEU A 358 15.13 4.87 3.35
N PRO A 359 14.73 6.01 3.94
CA PRO A 359 13.35 6.19 4.39
C PRO A 359 12.33 6.00 3.28
N GLN A 360 12.61 6.52 2.08
CA GLN A 360 11.72 6.46 0.93
C GLN A 360 11.55 5.03 0.43
N VAL A 361 12.65 4.30 0.33
CA VAL A 361 12.67 2.88 -0.03
C VAL A 361 11.91 2.06 1.00
N PHE A 362 12.02 2.41 2.27
CA PHE A 362 11.28 1.76 3.34
C PHE A 362 9.77 1.92 3.18
N GLU A 363 9.30 3.13 2.84
CA GLU A 363 7.89 3.37 2.50
C GLU A 363 7.45 2.55 1.27
N VAL A 364 8.32 2.38 0.26
CA VAL A 364 8.03 1.52 -0.90
C VAL A 364 7.83 0.06 -0.47
N MET A 365 8.67 -0.46 0.44
CA MET A 365 8.49 -1.81 0.99
C MET A 365 7.15 -1.96 1.70
N GLU A 366 6.79 -1.02 2.59
CA GLU A 366 5.50 -1.04 3.29
C GLU A 366 4.31 -0.92 2.33
N SER A 367 4.43 -0.07 1.31
CA SER A 367 3.44 0.09 0.26
C SER A 367 3.19 -1.21 -0.52
N MET A 368 4.25 -1.95 -0.84
CA MET A 368 4.16 -3.23 -1.53
C MET A 368 3.53 -4.30 -0.63
N VAL A 369 3.94 -4.38 0.64
CA VAL A 369 3.33 -5.27 1.64
C VAL A 369 1.82 -5.02 1.72
N GLU A 370 1.41 -3.77 1.89
CA GLU A 370 0.00 -3.39 1.95
C GLU A 370 -0.73 -3.70 0.63
N THR A 371 -0.08 -3.50 -0.53
CA THR A 371 -0.64 -3.85 -1.83
C THR A 371 -0.97 -5.34 -1.91
N ASN A 372 -0.08 -6.23 -1.43
CA ASN A 372 -0.36 -7.66 -1.36
C ASN A 372 -1.50 -7.98 -0.37
N GLN A 373 -1.52 -7.34 0.79
CA GLN A 373 -2.58 -7.53 1.80
C GLN A 373 -3.95 -7.07 1.29
N ARG A 374 -4.01 -6.08 0.40
CA ARG A 374 -5.27 -5.66 -0.24
C ARG A 374 -5.83 -6.72 -1.19
N PHE A 375 -4.99 -7.52 -1.85
CA PHE A 375 -5.48 -8.68 -2.61
C PHE A 375 -6.17 -9.70 -1.70
N GLU A 376 -5.67 -9.93 -0.48
CA GLU A 376 -6.32 -10.80 0.51
C GLU A 376 -7.66 -10.19 0.95
N ALA A 377 -7.68 -8.89 1.25
CA ALA A 377 -8.90 -8.17 1.60
C ALA A 377 -9.98 -8.26 0.50
N TYR A 378 -9.62 -8.13 -0.78
CA TYR A 378 -10.57 -8.24 -1.89
C TYR A 378 -11.14 -9.65 -2.04
N GLN A 379 -10.35 -10.69 -1.81
CA GLN A 379 -10.86 -12.07 -1.81
C GLN A 379 -11.92 -12.24 -0.74
N LEU A 380 -11.64 -11.75 0.47
CA LEU A 380 -12.55 -11.80 1.60
C LEU A 380 -13.81 -10.94 1.37
N GLU A 381 -13.68 -9.79 0.71
CA GLU A 381 -14.86 -9.02 0.27
C GLU A 381 -15.77 -9.85 -0.64
N ILE A 382 -15.22 -10.51 -1.67
CA ILE A 382 -16.00 -11.32 -2.61
C ILE A 382 -16.65 -12.51 -1.91
N GLN A 383 -15.93 -13.18 -1.01
CA GLN A 383 -16.51 -14.25 -0.20
C GLN A 383 -17.64 -13.74 0.70
N ALA A 384 -17.51 -12.53 1.26
CA ALA A 384 -18.57 -11.88 2.01
C ALA A 384 -19.80 -11.59 1.14
N LEU A 385 -19.63 -11.13 -0.11
CA LEU A 385 -20.75 -10.95 -1.06
C LEU A 385 -21.57 -12.22 -1.21
N ALA A 386 -20.87 -13.34 -1.45
CA ALA A 386 -21.49 -14.64 -1.61
C ALA A 386 -22.21 -15.11 -0.35
N GLN A 387 -21.59 -14.98 0.84
CA GLN A 387 -22.21 -15.37 2.11
C GLN A 387 -23.41 -14.49 2.48
N LEU A 388 -23.35 -13.19 2.18
CA LEU A 388 -24.42 -12.24 2.48
C LEU A 388 -25.54 -12.25 1.44
N GLY A 389 -25.36 -12.92 0.31
CA GLY A 389 -26.31 -12.93 -0.80
C GLY A 389 -26.47 -11.55 -1.45
N MET A 390 -25.42 -10.74 -1.44
CA MET A 390 -25.42 -9.36 -1.94
C MET A 390 -24.74 -9.31 -3.31
N SER A 391 -25.35 -8.59 -4.26
CA SER A 391 -24.72 -8.34 -5.56
C SER A 391 -23.52 -7.41 -5.43
N PHE A 392 -22.59 -7.49 -6.38
CA PHE A 392 -21.46 -6.58 -6.44
C PHE A 392 -21.89 -5.10 -6.54
N HIS A 393 -23.00 -4.84 -7.23
CA HIS A 393 -23.55 -3.49 -7.38
C HIS A 393 -24.12 -2.96 -6.06
N GLU A 394 -24.86 -3.78 -5.30
CA GLU A 394 -25.36 -3.41 -3.97
C GLU A 394 -24.21 -3.13 -3.01
N TRP A 395 -23.19 -3.99 -2.97
CA TRP A 395 -22.00 -3.77 -2.17
C TRP A 395 -21.30 -2.49 -2.56
N SER A 396 -21.01 -2.28 -3.84
CA SER A 396 -20.41 -1.05 -4.38
C SER A 396 -21.21 0.20 -4.04
N ASN A 397 -22.53 0.05 -3.89
CA ASN A 397 -23.46 1.10 -3.53
C ASN A 397 -23.80 1.17 -2.03
N LEU A 398 -22.97 0.62 -1.15
CA LEU A 398 -23.03 0.96 0.27
C LEU A 398 -22.55 2.40 0.50
N SER A 399 -23.27 3.13 1.34
CA SER A 399 -22.93 4.49 1.79
C SER A 399 -23.46 4.70 3.19
N ALA A 400 -22.68 5.38 4.03
CA ALA A 400 -23.15 5.82 5.33
C ALA A 400 -24.36 6.75 5.20
N THR A 401 -25.33 6.58 6.10
CA THR A 401 -26.52 7.44 6.21
C THR A 401 -26.20 8.83 6.76
N GLU A 402 -25.04 8.97 7.39
CA GLU A 402 -24.52 10.22 7.94
C GLU A 402 -23.92 11.10 6.83
N SER A 403 -23.97 12.43 7.00
CA SER A 403 -23.26 13.34 6.11
C SER A 403 -21.75 13.16 6.29
N GLN A 404 -21.02 12.93 5.20
CA GLN A 404 -19.56 12.81 5.22
C GLN A 404 -18.94 14.08 5.83
N PRO A 405 -18.21 13.97 6.95
CA PRO A 405 -17.48 15.11 7.53
C PRO A 405 -16.40 15.61 6.57
N GLU A 406 -16.12 16.93 6.55
CA GLU A 406 -15.20 17.58 5.61
C GLU A 406 -13.77 16.99 5.57
N ASN A 407 -13.37 16.23 6.60
CA ASN A 407 -12.04 15.64 6.72
C ASN A 407 -12.03 14.09 6.74
N MET A 408 -13.17 13.43 6.53
CA MET A 408 -13.25 11.96 6.53
C MET A 408 -13.04 11.40 5.12
N ASN A 409 -11.94 10.68 4.93
CA ASN A 409 -11.61 10.00 3.67
C ASN A 409 -11.90 8.49 3.69
N LEU A 410 -12.51 7.98 4.77
CA LEU A 410 -12.78 6.57 4.97
C LEU A 410 -14.20 6.37 5.51
N MET A 411 -14.86 5.34 5.01
CA MET A 411 -16.10 4.79 5.51
C MET A 411 -15.83 3.37 6.00
N TYR A 412 -16.44 2.98 7.12
CA TYR A 412 -16.35 1.65 7.68
C TYR A 412 -17.63 0.88 7.45
N ILE A 413 -17.50 -0.41 7.12
CA ILE A 413 -18.63 -1.34 6.98
C ILE A 413 -18.49 -2.39 8.08
N LEU A 414 -19.53 -2.54 8.89
CA LEU A 414 -19.57 -3.45 10.04
C LEU A 414 -20.67 -4.48 9.86
N PRO A 415 -20.36 -5.78 9.95
CA PRO A 415 -21.39 -6.80 10.03
C PRO A 415 -21.98 -6.83 11.45
N SER A 416 -23.27 -7.17 11.57
CA SER A 416 -23.95 -7.28 12.87
C SER A 416 -23.35 -8.36 13.77
N GLU A 417 -22.73 -9.37 13.16
CA GLU A 417 -21.96 -10.42 13.82
C GLU A 417 -20.66 -10.65 13.04
N PRO A 418 -19.54 -11.01 13.70
CA PRO A 418 -18.30 -11.32 13.02
C PRO A 418 -18.46 -12.42 11.97
N LEU A 419 -17.84 -12.25 10.79
CA LEU A 419 -17.97 -13.16 9.67
C LEU A 419 -16.79 -14.13 9.59
N SER A 420 -17.07 -15.42 9.43
CA SER A 420 -16.09 -16.49 9.26
C SER A 420 -16.04 -16.87 7.79
N LEU A 421 -14.95 -16.53 7.10
CA LEU A 421 -14.77 -16.65 5.64
C LEU A 421 -13.58 -17.54 5.25
#